data_AF-A0A1J5F364-F1
#
_entry.id   AF-A0A1J5F364-F1
#
_cell.length_a   1.000
_cell.length_b   1.000
_cell.length_c   1.000
_cell.angle_alpha   90.00
_cell.angle_beta   90.00
_cell.angle_gamma   90.00
#
_symmetry.space_group_name_H-M   'P 1'
#
loop_
_entity.id
_entity.type
_entity.pdbx_description
1 polymer ?
#
loop_
_entity_poly.entity_id
_entity_poly.type
_entity_poly.pdbx_seq_one_letter_code
_entity_poly.pdbx_strand_id
1 'polypeptide(L)'
;MMKYTLKFRLWHWLNALVVLGLLSTVFLRKTFLSWRENSEILMAQLGKMGIEITKDQGTILAKALRAGMWEWHIILGYALAALVLFRVYLYFKDESVKEKFASLTLHKKGVKSLYYLLYATLFFMSVSGFVIHFYEEMSLTKEFAHDIKELHELIFYAVMYFVPLHIAGVIIADNTQEKGLISTMVNGKE
;
A
#
# COMPACT_ATOMS: atom_id res chain seq x y z
N MET A 1 -7.96 31.16 -4.33
CA MET A 1 -7.02 30.63 -5.36
C MET A 1 -7.12 29.11 -5.37
N MET A 2 -6.89 28.41 -6.49
CA MET A 2 -6.86 26.94 -6.48
C MET A 2 -5.47 26.48 -5.99
N LYS A 3 -5.40 25.91 -4.79
CA LYS A 3 -4.16 25.37 -4.22
C LYS A 3 -3.79 24.04 -4.90
N TYR A 4 -4.78 23.18 -5.12
CA TYR A 4 -4.61 21.87 -5.73
C TYR A 4 -5.52 21.64 -6.93
N THR A 5 -4.95 21.17 -8.04
CA THR A 5 -5.73 20.84 -9.24
C THR A 5 -6.65 19.64 -8.99
N LEU A 6 -7.67 19.49 -9.85
CA LEU A 6 -8.54 18.31 -9.82
C LEU A 6 -7.75 17.02 -10.07
N LYS A 7 -6.81 17.02 -11.04
CA LYS A 7 -6.00 15.85 -11.39
C LYS A 7 -5.17 15.36 -10.19
N PHE A 8 -4.56 16.29 -9.46
CA PHE A 8 -3.79 15.95 -8.27
C PHE A 8 -4.68 15.38 -7.15
N ARG A 9 -5.84 15.97 -6.90
CA ARG A 9 -6.77 15.49 -5.87
C ARG A 9 -7.32 14.11 -6.19
N LEU A 10 -7.75 13.87 -7.44
CA LEU A 10 -8.20 12.55 -7.88
C LEU A 10 -7.11 11.50 -7.72
N TRP A 11 -5.88 11.82 -8.13
CA TRP A 11 -4.74 10.94 -7.90
C TRP A 11 -4.53 10.65 -6.41
N HIS A 12 -4.58 11.66 -5.55
CA HIS A 12 -4.37 11.49 -4.11
C HIS A 12 -5.38 10.52 -3.50
N TRP A 13 -6.67 10.72 -3.75
CA TRP A 13 -7.73 9.89 -3.17
C TRP A 13 -7.76 8.47 -3.75
N LEU A 14 -7.52 8.32 -5.07
CA LEU A 14 -7.37 6.99 -5.67
C LEU A 14 -6.15 6.25 -5.11
N ASN A 15 -5.02 6.94 -4.93
CA ASN A 15 -3.83 6.38 -4.33
C ASN A 15 -4.08 5.98 -2.87
N ALA A 16 -4.78 6.80 -2.09
CA ALA A 16 -5.16 6.45 -0.73
C ALA A 16 -6.03 5.19 -0.69
N LEU A 17 -7.05 5.08 -1.56
CA LEU A 17 -7.91 3.90 -1.66
C LEU A 17 -7.12 2.63 -2.01
N VAL A 18 -6.25 2.71 -3.02
CA VAL A 18 -5.41 1.58 -3.45
C VAL A 18 -4.46 1.15 -2.33
N VAL A 19 -3.77 2.09 -1.68
CA VAL A 19 -2.86 1.79 -0.57
C VAL A 19 -3.61 1.16 0.60
N LEU A 20 -4.77 1.68 0.98
CA LEU A 20 -5.61 1.08 2.03
C LEU A 20 -6.09 -0.33 1.65
N GLY A 21 -6.46 -0.55 0.39
CA GLY A 21 -6.78 -1.88 -0.12
C GLY A 21 -5.61 -2.86 -0.02
N LEU A 22 -4.41 -2.44 -0.43
CA LEU A 22 -3.18 -3.23 -0.30
C LEU A 22 -2.86 -3.54 1.17
N LEU A 23 -2.94 -2.56 2.08
CA LEU A 23 -2.78 -2.80 3.51
C LEU A 23 -3.81 -3.82 4.03
N SER A 24 -5.07 -3.71 3.59
CA SER A 24 -6.15 -4.61 4.00
C SER A 24 -5.90 -6.05 3.55
N THR A 25 -5.45 -6.27 2.31
CA THR A 25 -5.10 -7.61 1.81
C THR A 25 -3.98 -8.26 2.63
N VAL A 26 -2.93 -7.50 2.99
CA VAL A 26 -1.84 -8.02 3.84
C VAL A 26 -2.33 -8.28 5.26
N PHE A 27 -3.17 -7.40 5.82
CA PHE A 27 -3.79 -7.60 7.12
C PHE A 27 -4.60 -8.90 7.15
N LEU A 28 -5.47 -9.12 6.17
CA LEU A 28 -6.23 -10.37 6.03
C LEU A 28 -5.30 -11.59 5.92
N ARG A 29 -4.24 -11.52 5.09
CA ARG A 29 -3.27 -12.61 4.90
C ARG A 29 -2.54 -12.98 6.19
N LYS A 30 -2.17 -12.00 7.02
CA LYS A 30 -1.41 -12.22 8.26
C LYS A 30 -2.30 -12.54 9.46
N THR A 31 -3.60 -12.32 9.37
CA THR A 31 -4.57 -12.58 10.45
C THR A 31 -5.58 -13.64 10.02
N PHE A 32 -6.78 -13.23 9.60
CA PHE A 32 -7.93 -14.08 9.34
C PHE A 32 -7.70 -15.17 8.29
N LEU A 33 -6.88 -14.90 7.27
CA LEU A 33 -6.60 -15.79 6.14
C LEU A 33 -5.18 -16.37 6.19
N SER A 34 -4.57 -16.42 7.38
CA SER A 34 -3.29 -17.09 7.54
C SER A 34 -3.42 -18.59 7.28
N TRP A 35 -2.54 -19.10 6.44
CA TRP A 35 -2.61 -20.49 5.99
C TRP A 35 -2.32 -21.49 7.12
N ARG A 36 -1.57 -21.08 8.15
CA ARG A 36 -1.20 -21.95 9.28
C ARG A 36 -2.44 -22.26 10.12
N GLU A 37 -3.06 -21.21 10.66
CA GLU A 37 -4.27 -21.28 11.49
C GLU A 37 -5.44 -21.88 10.69
N ASN A 38 -5.64 -21.44 9.44
CA ASN A 38 -6.73 -22.00 8.62
C ASN A 38 -6.52 -23.47 8.27
N SER A 39 -5.27 -23.94 8.09
CA SER A 39 -5.01 -25.36 7.83
C SER A 39 -5.41 -26.22 9.02
N GLU A 40 -5.10 -25.78 10.25
CA GLU A 40 -5.47 -26.47 11.48
C GLU A 40 -6.99 -26.48 11.69
N ILE A 41 -7.65 -25.34 11.45
CA ILE A 41 -9.12 -25.23 11.54
C ILE A 41 -9.80 -26.18 10.54
N LEU A 42 -9.35 -26.21 9.29
CA LEU A 42 -9.92 -27.07 8.25
C LEU A 42 -9.74 -28.56 8.59
N MET A 43 -8.55 -28.96 9.03
CA MET A 43 -8.28 -30.32 9.45
C MET A 43 -9.19 -30.74 10.62
N ALA A 44 -9.35 -29.87 11.62
CA ALA A 44 -10.22 -30.15 12.77
C ALA A 44 -11.70 -30.28 12.39
N GLN A 45 -12.20 -29.44 11.47
CA GLN A 45 -13.60 -29.51 11.03
C GLN A 45 -13.86 -30.73 10.14
N LEU A 46 -12.95 -31.06 9.21
CA LEU A 46 -13.07 -32.25 8.37
C LEU A 46 -12.99 -33.53 9.22
N GLY A 47 -12.13 -33.58 10.23
CA GLY A 47 -12.06 -34.70 11.17
C GLY A 47 -13.37 -34.94 11.92
N LYS A 48 -14.08 -33.87 12.32
CA LYS A 48 -15.44 -33.98 12.91
C LYS A 48 -16.48 -34.55 11.96
N MET A 49 -16.25 -34.47 10.65
CA MET A 49 -17.09 -35.04 9.60
C MET A 49 -16.62 -36.44 9.17
N GLY A 50 -15.63 -37.03 9.85
CA GLY A 50 -15.04 -38.32 9.50
C GLY A 50 -14.12 -38.28 8.29
N ILE A 51 -13.67 -37.09 7.87
CA ILE A 51 -12.74 -36.90 6.75
C ILE A 51 -11.35 -36.59 7.32
N GLU A 52 -10.46 -37.56 7.28
CA GLU A 52 -9.05 -37.35 7.63
C GLU A 52 -8.27 -36.86 6.41
N ILE A 53 -7.50 -35.79 6.60
CA ILE A 53 -6.62 -35.23 5.59
C ILE A 53 -5.21 -35.04 6.14
N THR A 54 -4.22 -35.11 5.27
CA THR A 54 -2.83 -34.82 5.63
C THR A 54 -2.61 -33.33 5.87
N LYS A 55 -1.52 -32.98 6.56
CA LYS A 55 -1.11 -31.58 6.76
C LYS A 55 -0.89 -30.83 5.45
N ASP A 56 -0.37 -31.53 4.43
CA ASP A 56 -0.14 -30.94 3.11
C ASP A 56 -1.45 -30.63 2.40
N GLN A 57 -2.43 -31.54 2.48
CA GLN A 57 -3.79 -31.31 1.99
C GLN A 57 -4.45 -30.12 2.70
N GLY A 58 -4.32 -30.04 4.03
CA GLY A 58 -4.82 -28.90 4.82
C GLY A 58 -4.19 -27.57 4.40
N THR A 59 -2.88 -27.57 4.14
CA THR A 59 -2.14 -26.40 3.65
C THR A 59 -2.61 -25.95 2.27
N ILE A 60 -2.87 -26.90 1.36
CA ILE A 60 -3.39 -26.61 0.02
C ILE A 60 -4.76 -25.95 0.12
N LEU A 61 -5.68 -26.53 0.91
CA LEU A 61 -7.03 -25.97 1.11
C LEU A 61 -6.98 -24.56 1.73
N ALA A 62 -6.15 -24.37 2.77
CA ALA A 62 -5.99 -23.06 3.41
C ALA A 62 -5.40 -22.01 2.46
N LYS A 63 -4.46 -22.38 1.58
CA LYS A 63 -3.95 -21.49 0.53
C LYS A 63 -5.01 -21.16 -0.52
N ALA A 64 -5.89 -22.09 -0.85
CA ALA A 64 -6.99 -21.86 -1.78
C ALA A 64 -7.99 -20.82 -1.24
N LEU A 65 -8.30 -20.85 0.06
CA LEU A 65 -9.21 -19.87 0.69
C LEU A 65 -8.75 -18.42 0.52
N ARG A 66 -7.43 -18.18 0.55
CA ARG A 66 -6.87 -16.83 0.42
C ARG A 66 -6.47 -16.44 -1.00
N ALA A 67 -6.59 -17.35 -1.97
CA ALA A 67 -6.15 -17.13 -3.34
C ALA A 67 -6.86 -15.92 -3.98
N GLY A 68 -8.18 -15.83 -3.85
CA GLY A 68 -8.95 -14.70 -4.39
C GLY A 68 -8.51 -13.34 -3.83
N MET A 69 -8.17 -13.27 -2.53
CA MET A 69 -7.62 -12.05 -1.92
C MET A 69 -6.24 -11.71 -2.48
N TRP A 70 -5.40 -12.73 -2.76
CA TRP A 70 -4.08 -12.54 -3.35
C TRP A 70 -4.16 -11.97 -4.78
N GLU A 71 -5.13 -12.42 -5.58
CA GLU A 71 -5.41 -11.83 -6.90
C GLU A 71 -5.76 -10.35 -6.78
N TRP A 72 -6.61 -9.98 -5.81
CA TRP A 72 -6.90 -8.57 -5.53
C TRP A 72 -5.65 -7.78 -5.12
N HIS A 73 -4.74 -8.38 -4.35
CA HIS A 73 -3.46 -7.73 -4.02
C HIS A 73 -2.64 -7.42 -5.28
N ILE A 74 -2.55 -8.35 -6.22
CA ILE A 74 -1.85 -8.16 -7.50
C ILE A 74 -2.53 -7.08 -8.36
N ILE A 75 -3.85 -7.13 -8.50
CA ILE A 75 -4.64 -6.12 -9.25
C ILE A 75 -4.42 -4.72 -8.67
N LEU A 76 -4.50 -4.58 -7.34
CA LEU A 76 -4.24 -3.31 -6.66
C LEU A 76 -2.76 -2.90 -6.79
N GLY A 77 -1.83 -3.85 -6.88
CA GLY A 77 -0.42 -3.61 -7.18
C GLY A 77 -0.22 -2.97 -8.55
N TYR A 78 -0.90 -3.45 -9.59
CA TYR A 78 -0.91 -2.81 -10.91
C TYR A 78 -1.50 -1.39 -10.86
N ALA A 79 -2.61 -1.22 -10.13
CA ALA A 79 -3.21 0.09 -9.94
C ALA A 79 -2.23 1.06 -9.24
N LEU A 80 -1.50 0.60 -8.22
CA LEU A 80 -0.48 1.39 -7.55
C LEU A 80 0.65 1.77 -8.51
N ALA A 81 1.17 0.83 -9.30
CA ALA A 81 2.22 1.09 -10.27
C ALA A 81 1.79 2.17 -11.28
N ALA A 82 0.57 2.08 -11.82
CA ALA A 82 0.00 3.08 -12.71
C ALA A 82 -0.12 4.46 -12.03
N LEU A 83 -0.58 4.50 -10.77
CA LEU A 83 -0.69 5.73 -9.99
C LEU A 83 0.68 6.35 -9.66
N VAL A 84 1.71 5.54 -9.41
CA VAL A 84 3.08 6.03 -9.22
C VAL A 84 3.61 6.66 -10.49
N LEU A 85 3.42 6.04 -11.65
CA LEU A 85 3.78 6.64 -12.95
C LEU A 85 3.00 7.93 -13.21
N PHE A 86 1.69 7.93 -12.94
CA PHE A 86 0.89 9.15 -13.06
C PHE A 86 1.36 10.24 -12.09
N ARG A 87 1.86 9.88 -10.90
CA ARG A 87 2.44 10.84 -9.96
C ARG A 87 3.68 11.52 -10.53
N VAL A 88 4.56 10.75 -11.17
CA VAL A 88 5.74 11.28 -11.86
C VAL A 88 5.31 12.24 -12.97
N TYR A 89 4.32 11.89 -13.77
CA TYR A 89 3.74 12.80 -14.77
C TYR A 89 3.22 14.10 -14.14
N LEU A 90 2.44 14.01 -13.05
CA LEU A 90 1.92 15.18 -12.34
C LEU A 90 3.04 16.04 -11.75
N TYR A 91 4.16 15.48 -11.32
CA TYR A 91 5.29 16.26 -10.81
C TYR A 91 5.74 17.34 -11.83
N PHE A 92 5.79 16.98 -13.12
CA PHE A 92 6.18 17.88 -14.21
C PHE A 92 5.04 18.72 -14.78
N LYS A 93 3.80 18.21 -14.80
CA LYS A 93 2.68 18.82 -15.54
C LYS A 93 1.59 19.43 -14.68
N ASP A 94 1.65 19.24 -13.36
CA ASP A 94 0.64 19.77 -12.45
C ASP A 94 0.94 21.22 -12.03
N GLU A 95 -0.11 22.03 -12.04
CA GLU A 95 -0.10 23.47 -11.77
C GLU A 95 -0.48 23.81 -10.33
N SER A 96 -0.62 22.81 -9.44
CA SER A 96 -0.86 23.06 -8.02
C SER A 96 0.26 23.92 -7.43
N VAL A 97 -0.06 24.70 -6.40
CA VAL A 97 0.91 25.59 -5.75
C VAL A 97 2.04 24.76 -5.13
N LYS A 98 3.28 24.99 -5.57
CA LYS A 98 4.47 24.30 -5.09
C LYS A 98 5.28 25.22 -4.19
N GLU A 99 5.29 24.94 -2.88
CA GLU A 99 6.19 25.62 -1.96
C GLU A 99 7.64 25.16 -2.16
N LYS A 100 8.60 26.10 -2.22
CA LYS A 100 10.02 25.76 -2.30
C LYS A 100 10.46 25.14 -0.97
N PHE A 101 11.17 24.02 -1.00
CA PHE A 101 11.60 23.34 0.23
C PHE A 101 12.41 24.26 1.16
N ALA A 102 13.27 25.11 0.57
CA ALA A 102 14.11 26.06 1.33
C ALA A 102 13.30 27.09 2.13
N SER A 103 12.10 27.48 1.66
CA SER A 103 11.26 28.49 2.31
C SER A 103 10.34 27.95 3.40
N LEU A 104 10.38 26.64 3.67
CA LEU A 104 9.54 25.99 4.68
C LEU A 104 10.13 26.13 6.09
N THR A 105 9.24 26.17 7.09
CA THR A 105 9.62 26.03 8.50
C THR A 105 10.22 24.64 8.77
N LEU A 106 10.95 24.47 9.88
CA LEU A 106 11.57 23.19 10.22
C LEU A 106 10.53 22.04 10.28
N HIS A 107 9.37 22.29 10.88
CA HIS A 107 8.28 21.33 10.93
C HIS A 107 7.80 20.93 9.52
N LYS A 108 7.50 21.92 8.66
CA LYS A 108 7.03 21.65 7.29
C LYS A 108 8.09 20.97 6.42
N LYS A 109 9.38 21.24 6.66
CA LYS A 109 10.48 20.47 6.03
C LYS A 109 10.42 19.00 6.43
N GLY A 110 10.24 18.70 7.72
CA GLY A 110 10.08 17.33 8.21
C GLY A 110 8.90 16.62 7.56
N VAL A 111 7.72 17.25 7.53
CA VAL A 111 6.53 16.71 6.88
C VAL A 111 6.76 16.47 5.39
N LYS A 112 7.37 17.42 4.68
CA LYS A 112 7.65 17.28 3.24
C LYS A 112 8.69 16.20 2.93
N SER A 113 9.71 16.04 3.78
CA SER A 113 10.66 14.94 3.69
C SER A 113 9.98 13.58 3.88
N LEU A 114 9.02 13.49 4.80
CA LEU A 114 8.23 12.28 5.01
C LEU A 114 7.39 11.92 3.76
N TYR A 115 6.88 12.91 3.03
CA TYR A 115 6.21 12.67 1.74
C TYR A 115 7.16 12.15 0.66
N TYR A 116 8.38 12.67 0.58
CA TYR A 116 9.39 12.12 -0.34
C TYR A 116 9.77 10.69 0.00
N LEU A 117 9.93 10.40 1.30
CA LEU A 117 10.17 9.04 1.76
C LEU A 117 9.01 8.12 1.36
N LEU A 118 7.75 8.53 1.60
CA LEU A 118 6.58 7.76 1.16
C LEU A 118 6.60 7.51 -0.34
N TYR A 119 6.87 8.52 -1.18
CA TYR A 119 6.89 8.33 -2.63
C TYR A 119 7.98 7.37 -3.07
N ALA A 120 9.17 7.44 -2.47
CA ALA A 120 10.23 6.47 -2.72
C ALA A 120 9.83 5.06 -2.28
N THR A 121 9.19 4.93 -1.11
CA THR A 121 8.65 3.67 -0.60
C THR A 121 7.60 3.10 -1.56
N LEU A 122 6.61 3.87 -2.00
CA LEU A 122 5.56 3.39 -2.91
C LEU A 122 6.13 3.00 -4.28
N PHE A 123 7.13 3.73 -4.77
CA PHE A 123 7.87 3.36 -5.98
C PHE A 123 8.57 2.01 -5.80
N PHE A 124 9.32 1.84 -4.70
CA PHE A 124 9.97 0.58 -4.37
C PHE A 124 8.96 -0.57 -4.25
N MET A 125 7.84 -0.37 -3.55
CA MET A 125 6.80 -1.39 -3.38
C MET A 125 6.20 -1.82 -4.73
N SER A 126 6.00 -0.87 -5.65
CA SER A 126 5.50 -1.15 -6.99
C SER A 126 6.49 -1.98 -7.80
N VAL A 127 7.77 -1.58 -7.81
CA VAL A 127 8.83 -2.28 -8.55
C VAL A 127 9.10 -3.66 -7.98
N SER A 128 9.27 -3.77 -6.66
CA SER A 128 9.52 -5.06 -6.00
C SER A 128 8.33 -6.01 -6.16
N GLY A 129 7.09 -5.53 -6.05
CA GLY A 129 5.89 -6.34 -6.33
C GLY A 129 5.88 -6.88 -7.76
N PHE A 130 6.22 -6.05 -8.75
CA PHE A 130 6.34 -6.45 -10.14
C PHE A 130 7.44 -7.51 -10.34
N VAL A 131 8.62 -7.30 -9.76
CA VAL A 131 9.74 -8.26 -9.82
C VAL A 131 9.35 -9.61 -9.21
N ILE A 132 8.67 -9.63 -8.06
CA ILE A 132 8.22 -10.87 -7.42
C ILE A 132 7.18 -11.59 -8.28
N HIS A 133 6.30 -10.85 -8.94
CA HIS A 133 5.24 -11.44 -9.75
C HIS A 133 5.76 -11.99 -11.08
N PHE A 134 6.75 -11.34 -11.69
CA PHE A 134 7.27 -11.68 -13.02
C PHE A 134 8.70 -12.24 -13.02
N TYR A 135 9.17 -12.78 -11.90
CA TYR A 135 10.58 -13.19 -11.79
C TYR A 135 10.97 -14.25 -12.82
N GLU A 136 10.05 -15.16 -13.17
CA GLU A 136 10.30 -16.23 -14.16
C GLU A 136 10.40 -15.67 -15.57
N GLU A 137 9.48 -14.77 -15.95
CA GLU A 137 9.47 -14.09 -17.24
C GLU A 137 10.70 -13.19 -17.43
N MET A 138 11.21 -12.63 -16.32
CA MET A 138 12.45 -11.85 -16.29
C MET A 138 13.72 -12.72 -16.24
N SER A 139 13.59 -14.06 -16.27
CA SER A 139 14.71 -15.01 -16.14
C SER A 139 15.53 -14.81 -14.86
N LEU A 140 14.89 -14.39 -13.77
CA LEU A 140 15.50 -14.21 -12.45
C LEU A 140 15.43 -15.51 -11.64
N THR A 141 16.36 -15.67 -10.71
CA THR A 141 16.36 -16.86 -9.85
C THR A 141 15.26 -16.76 -8.80
N LYS A 142 14.75 -17.92 -8.37
CA LYS A 142 13.80 -18.02 -7.27
C LYS A 142 14.37 -17.48 -5.94
N GLU A 143 15.67 -17.63 -5.73
CA GLU A 143 16.39 -17.09 -4.58
C GLU A 143 16.34 -15.55 -4.60
N PHE A 144 16.65 -14.92 -5.73
CA PHE A 144 16.54 -13.47 -5.86
C PHE A 144 15.10 -12.97 -5.64
N ALA A 145 14.10 -13.65 -6.21
CA ALA A 145 12.70 -13.30 -5.99
C ALA A 145 12.29 -13.43 -4.51
N HIS A 146 12.86 -14.40 -3.80
CA HIS A 146 12.66 -14.58 -2.36
C HIS A 146 13.25 -13.41 -1.57
N ASP A 147 14.49 -13.00 -1.85
CA ASP A 147 15.14 -11.88 -1.18
C ASP A 147 14.39 -10.56 -1.40
N ILE A 148 13.94 -10.30 -2.65
CA ILE A 148 13.12 -9.14 -2.97
C ILE A 148 11.79 -9.18 -2.22
N LYS A 149 11.19 -10.36 -2.05
CA LYS A 149 9.97 -10.53 -1.25
C LYS A 149 10.21 -10.24 0.23
N GLU A 150 11.31 -10.69 0.81
CA GLU A 150 11.64 -10.34 2.20
C GLU A 150 11.80 -8.84 2.38
N LEU A 151 12.49 -8.18 1.44
CA LEU A 151 12.64 -6.72 1.45
C LEU A 151 11.30 -6.00 1.23
N HIS A 152 10.44 -6.51 0.34
CA HIS A 152 9.09 -5.98 0.12
C HIS A 152 8.24 -6.09 1.40
N GLU A 153 8.29 -7.23 2.09
CA GLU A 153 7.58 -7.42 3.37
C GLU A 153 8.16 -6.53 4.49
N LEU A 154 9.47 -6.25 4.49
CA LEU A 154 10.10 -5.33 5.43
C LEU A 154 9.68 -3.87 5.18
N ILE A 155 9.76 -3.41 3.94
CA ILE A 155 9.46 -2.02 3.57
C ILE A 155 7.96 -1.71 3.68
N PHE A 156 7.10 -2.71 3.55
CA PHE A 156 5.67 -2.60 3.84
C PHE A 156 5.38 -1.99 5.22
N TYR A 157 6.19 -2.28 6.25
CA TYR A 157 5.99 -1.69 7.58
C TYR A 157 6.13 -0.16 7.57
N ALA A 158 6.98 0.41 6.71
CA ALA A 158 7.07 1.86 6.57
C ALA A 158 5.71 2.46 6.11
N VAL A 159 5.02 1.80 5.18
CA VAL A 159 3.67 2.21 4.75
C VAL A 159 2.65 1.99 5.86
N MET A 160 2.72 0.84 6.55
CA MET A 160 1.82 0.51 7.66
C MET A 160 1.85 1.58 8.76
N TYR A 161 3.03 2.09 9.13
CA TYR A 161 3.15 3.16 10.13
C TYR A 161 2.86 4.55 9.56
N PHE A 162 3.31 4.83 8.33
CA PHE A 162 3.10 6.15 7.74
C PHE A 162 1.62 6.48 7.59
N VAL A 163 0.78 5.56 7.10
CA VAL A 163 -0.65 5.83 6.82
C VAL A 163 -1.43 6.32 8.05
N PRO A 164 -1.45 5.62 9.20
CA PRO A 164 -2.15 6.09 10.39
C PRO A 164 -1.53 7.38 10.95
N LEU A 165 -0.20 7.51 10.94
CA LEU A 165 0.48 8.74 11.37
C LEU A 165 0.10 9.94 10.50
N HIS A 166 0.01 9.73 9.18
CA HIS A 166 -0.41 10.77 8.24
C HIS A 166 -1.85 11.20 8.49
N ILE A 167 -2.78 10.25 8.63
CA ILE A 167 -4.19 10.53 8.89
C ILE A 167 -4.33 11.28 10.22
N ALA A 168 -3.72 10.78 11.30
CA ALA A 168 -3.74 11.45 12.60
C ALA A 168 -3.13 12.85 12.54
N GLY A 169 -1.97 12.99 11.88
CA GLY A 169 -1.29 14.27 11.72
C GLY A 169 -2.13 15.30 10.97
N VAL A 170 -2.79 14.91 9.88
CA VAL A 170 -3.68 15.80 9.12
C VAL A 170 -4.91 16.19 9.93
N ILE A 171 -5.55 15.25 10.65
CA ILE A 171 -6.70 15.55 11.50
C ILE A 171 -6.31 16.52 12.63
N ILE A 172 -5.20 16.27 13.31
CA ILE A 172 -4.72 17.14 14.39
C ILE A 172 -4.40 18.54 13.85
N ALA A 173 -3.69 18.63 12.72
CA ALA A 173 -3.34 19.91 12.11
C ALA A 173 -4.57 20.71 11.67
N ASP A 174 -5.55 20.05 11.05
CA ASP A 174 -6.80 20.67 10.58
C ASP A 174 -7.66 21.23 11.73
N ASN A 175 -7.62 20.57 12.89
CA ASN A 175 -8.37 21.00 14.09
C ASN A 175 -7.60 22.01 14.96
N THR A 176 -6.34 22.30 14.66
CA THR A 176 -5.50 23.18 15.48
C THR A 176 -4.93 24.35 14.69
N GLN A 177 -3.77 24.14 14.05
CA GLN A 177 -2.91 25.21 13.52
C GLN A 177 -3.14 25.48 12.02
N GLU A 178 -3.64 24.50 11.26
CA GLU A 178 -3.77 24.57 9.81
C GLU A 178 -5.20 24.23 9.38
N LYS A 179 -6.16 25.09 9.73
CA LYS A 179 -7.58 24.88 9.40
C LYS A 179 -7.81 24.81 7.89
N GLY A 180 -8.66 23.88 7.48
CA GLY A 180 -9.10 23.72 6.09
C GLY A 180 -8.20 22.83 5.24
N LEU A 181 -7.19 22.16 5.79
CA LEU A 181 -6.33 21.21 5.07
C LEU A 181 -7.12 20.11 4.37
N ILE A 182 -8.04 19.46 5.10
CA ILE A 182 -8.84 18.36 4.55
C ILE A 182 -9.76 18.89 3.46
N SER A 183 -10.46 19.99 3.76
CA SER A 183 -11.35 20.67 2.81
C SER A 183 -10.62 21.07 1.53
N THR A 184 -9.40 21.62 1.66
CA THR A 184 -8.54 21.98 0.53
C THR A 184 -8.18 20.75 -0.31
N MET A 185 -7.96 19.58 0.30
CA MET A 185 -7.72 18.35 -0.45
C MET A 185 -8.96 17.75 -1.10
N VAL A 186 -10.15 18.07 -0.58
CA VAL A 186 -11.41 17.65 -1.17
C VAL A 186 -11.86 18.57 -2.30
N ASN A 187 -11.78 19.90 -2.14
CA ASN A 187 -12.33 20.88 -3.09
C ASN A 187 -11.28 21.67 -3.89
N GLY A 188 -10.02 21.69 -3.44
CA GLY A 188 -8.89 22.33 -4.12
C GLY A 188 -8.68 23.81 -3.83
N LYS A 189 -9.56 24.46 -3.06
CA LYS A 189 -9.51 25.87 -2.67
C LYS A 189 -8.81 26.02 -1.31
N GLU A 190 -8.17 27.16 -1.11
CA GLU A 190 -7.67 27.59 0.22
C GLU A 190 -8.80 27.98 1.16
#